data_AF-A0A520ACP0-F1
#
_entry.id   AF-A0A520ACP0-F1
#
_cell.length_a   1.000
_cell.length_b   1.000
_cell.length_c   1.000
_cell.angle_alpha   90.00
_cell.angle_beta   90.00
_cell.angle_gamma   90.00
#
_symmetry.space_group_name_H-M   'P 1'
#
loop_
_entity.id
_entity.type
_entity.pdbx_description
1 polymer ?
#
loop_
_entity_poly.entity_id
_entity_poly.type
_entity_poly.pdbx_seq_one_letter_code
_entity_poly.pdbx_strand_id
1 'polypeptide(L)'
;MCNRYRLTAKQAEIAATFGIRPPYEPDETYPAPDIFPTGKKTPFFGQVVIEDGTDRKIERMEWGVPTQVPSKRDPSVKLTKYVTNVRNLNSSFWRSMLTTPARRCLVPVTAFSEFGIAPGEDGKKPLHWFDVPSRPIFAFAGIWRPTERGNAYGFLTTEPNAIVAPIHPKAMPVVLHDDDYDRWLSAPWDDLKGLVAPYPSQLMRLG
;
A
#
# COMPACT_ATOMS: atom_id res chain seq x y z
N MET A 1 11.28 -2.47 2.43
CA MET A 1 9.89 -2.71 2.86
C MET A 1 9.36 -1.32 2.90
N CYS A 2 8.50 -1.01 1.95
CA CYS A 2 8.08 0.34 1.70
C CYS A 2 7.34 0.87 2.93
N ASN A 3 7.91 1.90 3.54
CA ASN A 3 7.37 2.55 4.73
C ASN A 3 7.29 4.07 4.53
N ARG A 4 7.25 4.51 3.26
CA ARG A 4 7.00 5.89 2.87
C ARG A 4 6.63 5.93 1.39
N TYR A 5 5.45 6.46 1.09
CA TYR A 5 4.99 6.69 -0.28
C TYR A 5 4.36 8.07 -0.41
N ARG A 6 4.08 8.50 -1.64
CA ARG A 6 3.50 9.79 -1.96
C ARG A 6 2.16 9.67 -2.66
N LEU A 7 1.28 10.62 -2.36
CA LEU A 7 0.07 10.88 -3.11
C LEU A 7 -0.08 12.40 -3.30
N THR A 8 0.46 12.92 -4.40
CA THR A 8 0.44 14.36 -4.72
C THR A 8 -0.74 14.76 -5.61
N ALA A 9 -1.52 13.81 -6.11
CA ALA A 9 -2.65 14.05 -6.99
C ALA A 9 -3.85 14.62 -6.22
N LYS A 10 -4.67 15.42 -6.92
CA LYS A 10 -5.93 15.93 -6.38
C LYS A 10 -6.96 14.81 -6.28
N GLN A 11 -7.95 14.98 -5.41
CA GLN A 11 -8.96 13.97 -5.16
C GLN A 11 -9.80 13.68 -6.41
N ALA A 12 -10.10 14.72 -7.20
CA ALA A 12 -10.77 14.56 -8.49
C ALA A 12 -9.95 13.73 -9.51
N GLU A 13 -8.62 13.87 -9.52
CA GLU A 13 -7.73 13.12 -10.43
C GLU A 13 -7.65 11.65 -10.00
N ILE A 14 -7.59 11.39 -8.69
CA ILE A 14 -7.67 10.05 -8.12
C ILE A 14 -9.02 9.43 -8.48
N ALA A 15 -10.12 10.14 -8.25
CA ALA A 15 -11.46 9.67 -8.55
C ALA A 15 -11.63 9.30 -10.03
N ALA A 16 -11.17 10.17 -10.94
CA ALA A 16 -11.17 9.89 -12.38
C ALA A 16 -10.31 8.67 -12.74
N THR A 17 -9.09 8.57 -12.19
CA THR A 17 -8.16 7.45 -12.45
C THR A 17 -8.76 6.10 -12.05
N PHE A 18 -9.51 6.06 -10.96
CA PHE A 18 -10.08 4.84 -10.41
C PHE A 18 -11.57 4.67 -10.74
N GLY A 19 -12.11 5.39 -11.73
CA GLY A 19 -13.46 5.17 -12.23
C GLY A 19 -14.58 5.48 -11.23
N ILE A 20 -14.32 6.37 -10.27
CA ILE A 20 -15.34 6.90 -9.36
C ILE A 20 -16.23 7.86 -10.17
N ARG A 21 -17.54 7.76 -10.01
CA ARG A 21 -18.50 8.61 -10.73
C ARG A 21 -18.73 9.94 -9.99
N PRO A 22 -18.95 11.05 -10.71
CA PRO A 22 -19.36 12.32 -10.10
C PRO A 22 -20.70 12.22 -9.34
N PRO A 23 -20.97 13.10 -8.36
CA PRO A 23 -20.11 14.21 -7.92
C PRO A 23 -18.91 13.72 -7.09
N TYR A 24 -17.77 14.40 -7.28
CA TYR A 24 -16.59 14.15 -6.46
C TYR A 24 -16.66 14.95 -5.16
N GLU A 25 -16.31 14.32 -4.05
CA GLU A 25 -16.06 15.01 -2.78
C GLU A 25 -14.98 16.10 -3.00
N PRO A 26 -15.09 17.27 -2.33
CA PRO A 26 -14.13 18.35 -2.44
C PRO A 26 -12.72 17.89 -2.04
N ASP A 27 -11.69 18.47 -2.66
CA ASP A 27 -10.29 18.12 -2.40
C ASP A 27 -9.95 18.29 -0.91
N GLU A 28 -9.54 17.20 -0.24
CA GLU A 28 -8.87 17.30 1.06
C GLU A 28 -7.44 17.83 0.85
N THR A 29 -7.10 18.97 1.47
CA THR A 29 -5.72 19.47 1.47
C THR A 29 -4.90 18.70 2.51
N TYR A 30 -4.05 17.76 2.05
CA TYR A 30 -3.16 17.05 2.95
C TYR A 30 -1.90 17.87 3.27
N PRO A 31 -1.52 18.03 4.56
CA PRO A 31 -0.39 18.88 4.97
C PRO A 31 0.99 18.33 4.58
N ALA A 32 1.06 17.12 4.01
CA ALA A 32 2.27 16.59 3.37
C ALA A 32 1.86 15.57 2.30
N PRO A 33 2.54 15.52 1.13
CA PRO A 33 2.28 14.51 0.12
C PRO A 33 2.77 13.12 0.54
N ASP A 34 3.64 13.06 1.56
CA ASP A 34 4.28 11.85 2.03
C ASP A 34 3.44 11.19 3.12
N ILE A 35 3.11 9.93 2.87
CA ILE A 35 2.33 9.09 3.78
C ILE A 35 3.29 8.13 4.48
N PHE A 36 3.15 8.03 5.80
CA PHE A 36 4.00 7.23 6.69
C PHE A 36 3.18 6.15 7.42
N PRO A 37 3.80 5.05 7.86
CA PRO A 37 3.16 4.07 8.72
C PRO A 37 2.63 4.70 10.01
N THR A 38 1.54 4.14 10.52
CA THR A 38 1.09 4.43 11.88
C THR A 38 2.21 4.14 12.89
N GLY A 39 2.39 5.10 13.80
CA GLY A 39 3.24 4.96 14.97
C GLY A 39 2.47 4.47 16.19
N LYS A 40 3.18 4.12 17.26
CA LYS A 40 2.55 3.71 18.53
C LYS A 40 1.69 4.80 19.19
N LYS A 41 2.06 6.06 18.99
CA LYS A 41 1.41 7.23 19.61
C LYS A 41 0.62 8.08 18.63
N THR A 42 0.95 8.02 17.35
CA THR A 42 0.40 8.90 16.32
C THR A 42 -0.08 8.05 15.15
N PRO A 43 -1.41 8.00 14.89
CA PRO A 43 -1.91 7.38 13.67
C PRO A 43 -1.44 8.15 12.45
N PHE A 44 -1.18 7.43 11.37
CA PHE A 44 -1.05 8.01 10.04
C PHE A 44 -2.07 7.36 9.12
N PHE A 45 -2.69 8.20 8.29
CA PHE A 45 -3.77 7.78 7.41
C PHE A 45 -3.34 7.94 5.95
N GLY A 46 -3.87 7.07 5.09
CA GLY A 46 -3.78 7.22 3.64
C GLY A 46 -5.16 7.07 3.02
N GLN A 47 -5.29 7.51 1.78
CA GLN A 47 -6.47 7.26 0.96
C GLN A 47 -6.38 5.84 0.36
N VAL A 48 -7.52 5.17 0.29
CA VAL A 48 -7.69 3.91 -0.43
C VAL A 48 -8.96 3.98 -1.26
N VAL A 49 -9.00 3.28 -2.38
CA VAL A 49 -10.22 3.10 -3.17
C VAL A 49 -10.79 1.71 -2.89
N ILE A 50 -12.08 1.66 -2.55
CA ILE A 50 -12.82 0.41 -2.32
C ILE A 50 -14.04 0.34 -3.21
N GLU A 51 -14.55 -0.87 -3.44
CA GLU A 51 -15.89 -1.06 -3.99
C GLU A 51 -16.96 -0.63 -2.97
N ASP A 52 -17.99 0.04 -3.48
CA ASP A 52 -19.22 0.39 -2.76
C ASP A 52 -20.42 0.08 -3.66
N GLY A 53 -20.95 -1.15 -3.52
CA GLY A 53 -21.97 -1.66 -4.43
C GLY A 53 -21.44 -1.77 -5.87
N THR A 54 -22.05 -1.05 -6.80
CA THR A 54 -21.63 -0.99 -8.22
C THR A 54 -20.66 0.14 -8.53
N ASP A 55 -20.35 0.98 -7.54
CA ASP A 55 -19.46 2.12 -7.68
C ASP A 55 -18.20 1.90 -6.84
N ARG A 56 -17.32 2.89 -6.85
CA ARG A 56 -16.11 2.94 -6.03
C ARG A 56 -16.13 4.23 -5.23
N LYS A 57 -15.49 4.21 -4.06
CA LYS A 57 -15.28 5.41 -3.26
C LYS A 57 -13.87 5.49 -2.70
N ILE A 58 -13.45 6.70 -2.37
CA ILE A 58 -12.23 6.96 -1.61
C ILE A 58 -12.59 6.88 -0.13
N GLU A 59 -11.85 6.06 0.62
CA GLU A 59 -11.87 6.07 2.08
C GLU A 59 -10.51 6.47 2.64
N ARG A 60 -10.54 7.17 3.77
CA ARG A 60 -9.34 7.47 4.56
C ARG A 60 -9.19 6.41 5.66
N MET A 61 -8.13 5.62 5.58
CA MET A 61 -7.87 4.51 6.51
C MET A 61 -6.51 4.65 7.19
N GLU A 62 -6.38 4.08 8.40
CA GLU A 62 -5.11 4.06 9.12
C GLU A 62 -4.12 3.10 8.45
N TRP A 63 -2.88 3.56 8.17
CA TRP A 63 -1.88 2.71 7.53
C TRP A 63 -1.15 1.83 8.54
N GLY A 64 -1.60 0.60 8.66
CA GLY A 64 -1.01 -0.42 9.51
C GLY A 64 -2.06 -1.23 10.22
N VAL A 65 -2.24 -2.49 9.79
CA VAL A 65 -3.21 -3.39 10.40
C VAL A 65 -2.69 -3.85 11.77
N PRO A 66 -3.42 -3.62 12.89
CA PRO A 66 -2.97 -4.03 14.21
C PRO A 66 -2.96 -5.55 14.34
N THR A 67 -1.85 -6.07 14.84
CA THR A 67 -1.62 -7.49 15.14
C THR A 67 -1.07 -7.63 16.55
N GLN A 68 -1.31 -8.77 17.20
CA GLN A 68 -0.72 -9.08 18.50
C GLN A 68 0.50 -9.99 18.31
N VAL A 69 1.66 -9.55 18.78
CA VAL A 69 2.90 -10.34 18.75
C VAL A 69 3.46 -10.54 20.16
N PRO A 70 4.07 -11.69 20.49
CA PRO A 70 4.76 -11.87 21.76
C PRO A 70 5.90 -10.85 21.92
N SER A 71 6.08 -10.32 23.13
CA SER A 71 7.26 -9.53 23.46
C SER A 71 8.52 -10.41 23.43
N LYS A 72 9.62 -9.86 22.92
CA LYS A 72 10.92 -10.55 22.94
C LYS A 72 11.49 -10.72 24.35
N ARG A 73 11.12 -9.83 25.28
CA ARG A 73 11.57 -9.89 26.69
C ARG A 73 10.75 -10.90 27.50
N ASP A 74 9.47 -11.01 27.19
CA ASP A 74 8.53 -11.91 27.87
C ASP A 74 7.44 -12.37 26.87
N PRO A 75 7.48 -13.61 26.37
CA PRO A 75 6.52 -14.10 25.39
C PRO A 75 5.06 -14.15 25.87
N SER A 76 4.82 -14.10 27.20
CA SER A 76 3.47 -14.04 27.76
C SER A 76 2.81 -12.68 27.52
N VAL A 77 3.61 -11.61 27.45
CA VAL A 77 3.15 -10.26 27.16
C VAL A 77 2.92 -10.10 25.66
N LYS A 78 1.70 -9.72 25.28
CA LYS A 78 1.35 -9.36 23.90
C LYS A 78 1.58 -7.87 23.66
N LEU A 79 2.21 -7.57 22.53
CA LEU A 79 2.44 -6.22 22.05
C LEU A 79 1.68 -6.01 20.75
N THR A 80 1.03 -4.85 20.65
CA THR A 80 0.43 -4.41 19.39
C THR A 80 1.53 -4.01 18.40
N LYS A 81 1.50 -4.64 17.23
CA LYS A 81 2.32 -4.30 16.08
C LYS A 81 1.42 -3.94 14.90
N TYR A 82 1.62 -2.77 14.33
CA TYR A 82 0.94 -2.32 13.12
C TYR A 82 1.71 -2.83 11.89
N VAL A 83 1.08 -3.68 11.10
CA VAL A 83 1.68 -4.28 9.90
C VAL A 83 1.21 -3.52 8.67
N THR A 84 2.15 -2.87 7.99
CA THR A 84 1.92 -2.07 6.78
C THR A 84 2.10 -2.85 5.48
N ASN A 85 3.03 -3.82 5.48
CA ASN A 85 3.46 -4.59 4.32
C ASN A 85 3.11 -6.08 4.53
N VAL A 86 2.28 -6.63 3.65
CA VAL A 86 1.72 -7.98 3.74
C VAL A 86 2.52 -8.93 2.85
N ARG A 87 3.52 -9.62 3.43
CA ARG A 87 4.43 -10.50 2.70
C ARG A 87 4.07 -11.99 2.77
N ASN A 88 3.65 -12.48 3.94
CA ASN A 88 3.31 -13.90 4.13
C ASN A 88 1.82 -14.13 3.84
N LEU A 89 1.47 -14.33 2.56
CA LEU A 89 0.08 -14.50 2.11
C LEU A 89 -0.57 -15.82 2.58
N ASN A 90 0.23 -16.77 3.06
CA ASN A 90 -0.25 -18.02 3.65
C ASN A 90 -0.65 -17.88 5.12
N SER A 91 -0.42 -16.72 5.75
CA SER A 91 -0.83 -16.48 7.13
C SER A 91 -2.35 -16.51 7.27
N SER A 92 -2.85 -17.29 8.24
CA SER A 92 -4.27 -17.31 8.59
C SER A 92 -4.81 -15.92 8.98
N PHE A 93 -3.95 -15.03 9.49
CA PHE A 93 -4.31 -13.67 9.83
C PHE A 93 -4.78 -12.86 8.61
N TRP A 94 -4.15 -13.05 7.45
CA TRP A 94 -4.47 -12.31 6.22
C TRP A 94 -5.56 -12.98 5.38
N ARG A 95 -5.77 -14.29 5.56
CA ARG A 95 -6.65 -15.11 4.71
C ARG A 95 -8.02 -14.48 4.50
N SER A 96 -8.71 -14.07 5.57
CA SER A 96 -10.05 -13.50 5.44
C SER A 96 -10.09 -12.18 4.66
N MET A 97 -9.03 -11.36 4.73
CA MET A 97 -8.93 -10.13 3.94
C MET A 97 -8.60 -10.42 2.47
N LEU A 98 -7.72 -11.39 2.21
CA LEU A 98 -7.34 -11.79 0.84
C LEU A 98 -8.51 -12.43 0.09
N THR A 99 -9.26 -13.33 0.75
CA THR A 99 -10.34 -14.10 0.14
C THR A 99 -11.70 -13.42 0.15
N THR A 100 -11.82 -12.24 0.77
CA THR A 100 -13.07 -11.47 0.78
C THR A 100 -12.89 -10.23 -0.08
N PRO A 101 -13.51 -10.15 -1.28
CA PRO A 101 -13.45 -8.99 -2.16
C PRO A 101 -13.66 -7.64 -1.47
N ALA A 102 -14.70 -7.54 -0.63
CA ALA A 102 -15.02 -6.34 0.15
C ALA A 102 -13.96 -5.93 1.20
N ARG A 103 -12.88 -6.71 1.38
CA ARG A 103 -11.73 -6.42 2.25
C ARG A 103 -10.46 -6.09 1.46
N ARG A 104 -10.55 -5.95 0.14
CA ARG A 104 -9.48 -5.47 -0.72
C ARG A 104 -9.70 -4.01 -1.05
N CYS A 105 -8.62 -3.31 -1.34
CA CYS A 105 -8.63 -1.92 -1.75
C CYS A 105 -7.50 -1.67 -2.77
N LEU A 106 -7.63 -0.61 -3.55
CA LEU A 106 -6.51 -0.02 -4.29
C LEU A 106 -5.91 1.05 -3.39
N VAL A 107 -4.59 1.08 -3.25
CA VAL A 107 -3.90 2.18 -2.53
C VAL A 107 -3.33 3.12 -3.58
N PRO A 108 -3.91 4.32 -3.83
CA PRO A 108 -3.39 5.29 -4.79
C PRO A 108 -2.00 5.78 -4.40
N VAL A 109 -1.11 5.84 -5.38
CA VAL A 109 0.29 6.25 -5.21
C VAL A 109 0.73 7.04 -6.44
N THR A 110 1.58 8.04 -6.21
CA THR A 110 2.28 8.83 -7.24
C THR A 110 3.77 8.51 -7.30
N ALA A 111 4.36 8.18 -6.15
CA ALA A 111 5.71 7.62 -6.04
C ALA A 111 5.86 6.85 -4.73
N PHE A 112 6.80 5.90 -4.66
CA PHE A 112 7.17 5.25 -3.40
C PHE A 112 8.67 5.30 -3.17
N SER A 113 9.08 5.11 -1.92
CA SER A 113 10.49 5.21 -1.57
C SER A 113 11.04 3.99 -0.85
N GLU A 114 12.33 3.74 -1.08
CA GLU A 114 13.10 2.77 -0.31
C GLU A 114 14.44 3.38 0.09
N PHE A 115 14.92 3.00 1.28
CA PHE A 115 16.26 3.37 1.74
C PHE A 115 17.31 2.46 1.10
N GLY A 116 18.39 3.07 0.63
CA GLY A 116 19.56 2.36 0.11
C GLY A 116 20.21 1.41 1.13
N ILE A 117 21.05 0.50 0.62
CA ILE A 117 21.69 -0.53 1.44
C ILE A 117 22.78 0.08 2.32
N ALA A 118 23.64 0.93 1.75
CA ALA A 118 24.77 1.56 2.41
C ALA A 118 24.44 3.00 2.87
N PRO A 119 24.99 3.45 4.00
CA PRO A 119 24.99 4.87 4.35
C PRO A 119 25.74 5.71 3.30
N GLY A 120 25.28 6.93 3.07
CA GLY A 120 26.03 7.95 2.33
C GLY A 120 27.09 8.63 3.22
N GLU A 121 27.70 9.68 2.69
CA GLU A 121 28.76 10.44 3.38
C GLU A 121 28.31 11.04 4.72
N ASP A 122 27.02 11.38 4.84
CA ASP A 122 26.40 11.91 6.07
C ASP A 122 26.06 10.82 7.12
N GLY A 123 26.42 9.57 6.84
CA GLY A 123 26.13 8.41 7.68
C GLY A 123 24.67 7.94 7.66
N LYS A 124 23.81 8.56 6.84
CA LYS A 124 22.40 8.17 6.67
C LYS A 124 22.22 7.38 5.39
N LYS A 125 21.27 6.44 5.39
CA LYS A 125 20.90 5.73 4.17
C LYS A 125 20.18 6.71 3.23
N PRO A 126 20.62 6.85 1.97
CA PRO A 126 19.92 7.69 1.01
C PRO A 126 18.52 7.16 0.77
N LEU A 127 17.57 8.07 0.54
CA LEU A 127 16.20 7.74 0.20
C LEU A 127 16.02 7.86 -1.31
N HIS A 128 15.60 6.77 -1.94
CA HIS A 128 15.38 6.70 -3.39
C HIS A 128 13.89 6.66 -3.68
N TRP A 129 13.46 7.36 -4.73
CA TRP A 129 12.07 7.43 -5.15
C TRP A 129 11.85 6.68 -6.47
N PHE A 130 10.73 5.96 -6.54
CA PHE A 130 10.32 5.20 -7.69
C PHE A 130 8.94 5.66 -8.13
N ASP A 131 8.76 5.84 -9.43
CA ASP A 131 7.49 6.15 -10.07
C ASP A 131 7.26 5.31 -11.34
N VAL A 132 6.07 5.47 -11.93
CA VAL A 132 5.68 4.88 -13.21
C VAL A 132 5.39 6.04 -14.16
N PRO A 133 6.33 6.44 -15.03
CA PRO A 133 6.18 7.68 -15.81
C PRO A 133 4.93 7.75 -16.68
N SER A 134 4.48 6.62 -17.23
CA SER A 134 3.25 6.55 -18.04
C SER A 134 1.97 6.56 -17.21
N ARG A 135 2.05 6.41 -15.88
CA ARG A 135 0.93 6.33 -14.95
C ARG A 135 1.21 7.22 -13.73
N PRO A 136 0.98 8.54 -13.85
CA PRO A 136 1.23 9.49 -12.76
C PRO A 136 0.50 9.16 -11.46
N ILE A 137 -0.62 8.45 -11.56
CA ILE A 137 -1.36 7.84 -10.44
C ILE A 137 -1.49 6.35 -10.74
N PHE A 138 -0.90 5.51 -9.88
CA PHE A 138 -1.00 4.06 -9.94
C PHE A 138 -1.47 3.51 -8.58
N ALA A 139 -1.68 2.20 -8.48
CA ALA A 139 -2.12 1.59 -7.24
C ALA A 139 -1.25 0.44 -6.76
N PHE A 140 -1.11 0.34 -5.45
CA PHE A 140 -0.72 -0.92 -4.81
C PHE A 140 -1.93 -1.82 -4.56
N ALA A 141 -1.68 -3.13 -4.56
CA ALA A 141 -2.63 -4.15 -4.13
C ALA A 141 -2.84 -4.09 -2.61
N GLY A 142 -3.91 -3.42 -2.18
CA GLY A 142 -4.25 -3.19 -0.78
C GLY A 142 -5.25 -4.18 -0.21
N ILE A 143 -5.16 -4.38 1.11
CA ILE A 143 -6.16 -5.06 1.92
C ILE A 143 -6.48 -4.25 3.17
N TRP A 144 -7.69 -4.39 3.69
CA TRP A 144 -8.12 -3.63 4.85
C TRP A 144 -9.08 -4.41 5.75
N ARG A 145 -9.20 -3.95 6.99
CA ARG A 145 -10.20 -4.44 7.94
C ARG A 145 -10.63 -3.35 8.93
N PRO A 146 -11.84 -3.47 9.51
CA PRO A 146 -12.24 -2.68 10.66
C PRO A 146 -11.39 -3.02 11.89
N THR A 147 -11.12 -2.02 12.72
CA THR A 147 -10.40 -2.13 13.99
C THR A 147 -11.05 -1.20 15.02
N GLU A 148 -10.65 -1.31 16.29
CA GLU A 148 -11.11 -0.42 17.36
C GLU A 148 -10.72 1.06 17.13
N ARG A 149 -9.72 1.32 16.30
CA ARG A 149 -9.23 2.67 15.97
C ARG A 149 -9.77 3.20 14.64
N GLY A 150 -10.72 2.48 14.04
CA GLY A 150 -11.25 2.72 12.69
C GLY A 150 -10.73 1.71 11.67
N ASN A 151 -11.07 1.91 10.40
CA ASN A 151 -10.60 1.06 9.31
C ASN A 151 -9.08 1.20 9.15
N ALA A 152 -8.39 0.07 9.06
CA ALA A 152 -6.94 0.02 8.86
C ALA A 152 -6.61 -0.81 7.62
N TYR A 153 -5.60 -0.35 6.88
CA TYR A 153 -5.14 -1.01 5.66
C TYR A 153 -3.66 -1.36 5.72
N GLY A 154 -3.27 -2.29 4.85
CA GLY A 154 -1.91 -2.58 4.45
C GLY A 154 -1.90 -2.95 2.99
N PHE A 155 -0.72 -3.11 2.39
CA PHE A 155 -0.61 -3.54 0.99
C PHE A 155 0.34 -4.72 0.86
N LEU A 156 0.11 -5.52 -0.17
CA LEU A 156 0.92 -6.68 -0.47
C LEU A 156 2.31 -6.25 -0.93
N THR A 157 3.28 -7.10 -0.62
CA THR A 157 4.63 -6.98 -1.15
C THR A 157 5.05 -8.26 -1.86
N THR A 158 5.98 -8.10 -2.79
CA THR A 158 6.56 -9.18 -3.60
C THR A 158 8.09 -9.00 -3.65
N GLU A 159 8.80 -9.88 -4.34
CA GLU A 159 10.23 -9.73 -4.57
C GLU A 159 10.53 -8.48 -5.41
N PRO A 160 11.67 -7.81 -5.21
CA PRO A 160 12.00 -6.61 -5.97
C PRO A 160 12.40 -6.93 -7.42
N ASN A 161 12.05 -6.03 -8.34
CA ASN A 161 12.49 -6.10 -9.74
C ASN A 161 13.93 -5.58 -9.93
N ALA A 162 14.41 -5.53 -11.19
CA ALA A 162 15.79 -5.16 -11.52
C ALA A 162 16.21 -3.73 -11.11
N ILE A 163 15.27 -2.79 -10.96
CA ILE A 163 15.59 -1.41 -10.54
C ILE A 163 15.44 -1.20 -9.04
N VAL A 164 14.54 -1.94 -8.37
CA VAL A 164 14.35 -1.85 -6.92
C VAL A 164 15.38 -2.68 -6.17
N ALA A 165 15.75 -3.87 -6.68
CA ALA A 165 16.61 -4.82 -5.98
C ALA A 165 18.00 -4.25 -5.59
N PRO A 166 18.69 -3.46 -6.45
CA PRO A 166 19.96 -2.84 -6.07
C PRO A 166 19.85 -1.84 -4.91
N ILE A 167 18.67 -1.23 -4.73
CA ILE A 167 18.40 -0.25 -3.67
C ILE A 167 17.87 -0.95 -2.41
N HIS A 168 16.93 -1.88 -2.59
CA HIS A 168 16.26 -2.59 -1.52
C HIS A 168 15.97 -4.05 -1.90
N PRO A 169 16.85 -5.00 -1.54
CA PRO A 169 16.81 -6.37 -2.05
C PRO A 169 15.75 -7.25 -1.39
N LYS A 170 15.01 -6.74 -0.39
CA LYS A 170 14.12 -7.58 0.42
C LYS A 170 12.72 -7.75 -0.15
N ALA A 171 12.17 -6.70 -0.75
CA ALA A 171 10.80 -6.68 -1.25
C ALA A 171 10.51 -5.34 -1.96
N MET A 172 9.49 -5.33 -2.83
CA MET A 172 8.82 -4.13 -3.31
C MET A 172 7.30 -4.23 -3.11
N PRO A 173 6.54 -3.13 -3.10
CA PRO A 173 5.09 -3.17 -3.16
C PRO A 173 4.59 -3.89 -4.42
N VAL A 174 3.47 -4.61 -4.32
CA VAL A 174 2.75 -5.12 -5.49
C VAL A 174 2.05 -3.94 -6.17
N VAL A 175 2.62 -3.45 -7.27
CA VAL A 175 1.99 -2.44 -8.14
C VAL A 175 1.08 -3.17 -9.12
N LEU A 176 -0.19 -2.75 -9.21
CA LEU A 176 -1.16 -3.33 -10.13
C LEU A 176 -1.09 -2.66 -11.50
N HIS A 177 -1.30 -3.42 -12.57
CA HIS A 177 -1.69 -2.84 -13.86
C HIS A 177 -3.09 -2.21 -13.73
N ASP A 178 -3.35 -1.19 -14.53
CA ASP A 178 -4.63 -0.49 -14.62
C ASP A 178 -5.77 -1.47 -14.99
N ASP A 179 -5.52 -2.36 -15.94
CA ASP A 179 -6.45 -3.42 -16.35
C ASP A 179 -6.76 -4.45 -15.23
N ASP A 180 -5.95 -4.48 -14.17
CA ASP A 180 -6.11 -5.42 -13.06
C ASP A 180 -6.85 -4.81 -11.86
N TYR A 181 -7.24 -3.54 -11.90
CA TYR A 181 -7.93 -2.88 -10.79
C TYR A 181 -9.28 -3.55 -10.46
N ASP A 182 -10.12 -3.80 -11.47
CA ASP A 182 -11.42 -4.48 -11.29
C ASP A 182 -11.23 -5.91 -10.80
N ARG A 183 -10.26 -6.61 -11.38
CA ARG A 183 -9.93 -7.99 -10.99
C ARG A 183 -9.51 -8.03 -9.53
N TRP A 184 -8.61 -7.14 -9.12
CA TRP A 184 -8.15 -7.05 -7.74
C TRP A 184 -9.29 -6.80 -6.76
N LEU A 185 -10.26 -5.94 -7.11
CA LEU A 185 -11.36 -5.64 -6.20
C LEU A 185 -12.38 -6.78 -6.14
N SER A 186 -12.70 -7.44 -7.26
CA SER A 186 -13.87 -8.34 -7.34
C SER A 186 -13.55 -9.84 -7.45
N ALA A 187 -12.43 -10.24 -8.05
CA ALA A 187 -12.20 -11.64 -8.44
C ALA A 187 -11.89 -12.57 -7.25
N PRO A 188 -12.11 -13.89 -7.37
CA PRO A 188 -11.67 -14.87 -6.39
C PRO A 188 -10.16 -14.80 -6.14
N TRP A 189 -9.74 -15.02 -4.89
CA TRP A 189 -8.32 -14.92 -4.52
C TRP A 189 -7.41 -15.85 -5.33
N ASP A 190 -7.89 -17.04 -5.69
CA ASP A 190 -7.09 -18.02 -6.44
C ASP A 190 -6.70 -17.49 -7.83
N ASP A 191 -7.53 -16.65 -8.45
CA ASP A 191 -7.27 -16.02 -9.76
C ASP A 191 -6.33 -14.81 -9.67
N LEU A 192 -6.12 -14.28 -8.45
CA LEU A 192 -5.32 -13.08 -8.19
C LEU A 192 -3.88 -13.38 -7.78
N LYS A 193 -3.54 -14.64 -7.47
CA LYS A 193 -2.18 -15.02 -7.05
C LYS A 193 -1.12 -14.59 -8.05
N GLY A 194 -1.44 -14.65 -9.35
CA GLY A 194 -0.54 -14.22 -10.44
C GLY A 194 -0.26 -12.72 -10.45
N LEU A 195 -1.11 -11.89 -9.85
CA LEU A 195 -0.91 -10.44 -9.74
C LEU A 195 0.13 -10.08 -8.67
N VAL A 196 0.46 -11.00 -7.75
CA VAL A 196 1.45 -10.79 -6.69
C VAL A 196 2.87 -11.01 -7.26
N ALA A 197 3.25 -10.18 -8.21
CA ALA A 197 4.51 -10.29 -8.94
C ALA A 197 5.24 -8.93 -8.99
N PRO A 198 6.58 -8.92 -9.18
CA PRO A 198 7.34 -7.69 -9.36
C PRO A 198 6.84 -6.95 -10.61
N TYR A 199 6.53 -5.65 -10.47
CA TYR A 199 6.10 -4.85 -11.61
C TYR A 199 7.23 -4.72 -12.64
N PRO A 200 6.94 -4.66 -13.96
CA PRO A 200 7.99 -4.63 -14.97
C PRO A 200 8.91 -3.41 -14.83
N SER A 201 10.21 -3.65 -14.62
CA SER A 201 11.17 -2.59 -14.30
C SER A 201 11.33 -1.55 -15.40
N GLN A 202 11.15 -1.93 -16.66
CA GLN A 202 11.22 -1.03 -17.81
C GLN A 202 10.08 0.00 -17.88
N LEU A 203 9.01 -0.22 -17.12
CA LEU A 203 7.89 0.72 -16.99
C LEU A 203 8.04 1.65 -15.79
N MET A 204 9.09 1.45 -14.99
CA MET A 204 9.34 2.22 -13.78
C MET A 204 10.60 3.07 -13.95
N ARG A 205 10.70 4.10 -13.12
CA ARG A 205 11.86 4.98 -13.08
C ARG A 205 12.34 5.15 -11.64
N LEU A 206 13.66 5.08 -11.48
CA LEU A 206 14.36 5.60 -10.30
C LEU A 206 14.58 7.11 -10.53
N GLY A 207 13.93 7.93 -9.71
CA GLY A 207 14.02 9.40 -9.77
C GLY A 207 15.25 9.96 -9.07
#